data_AF-A0A2A2H5S6-F1
#
_entry.id   AF-A0A2A2H5S6-F1
#
_cell.length_a   1.000
_cell.length_b   1.000
_cell.length_c   1.000
_cell.angle_alpha   90.00
_cell.angle_beta   90.00
_cell.angle_gamma   90.00
#
_symmetry.space_group_name_H-M   'P 1'
#
loop_
_entity.id
_entity.type
_entity.pdbx_description
1 polymer ?
#
loop_
_entity_poly.entity_id
_entity_poly.type
_entity_poly.pdbx_seq_one_letter_code
_entity_poly.pdbx_strand_id
1 'polypeptide(L)'
;MATQHGKGWLNEAHGGGFYMNDNDWIRSVNNKGIYTGGQLKGGTVRADGRLSTDEFLHLGEKNAVQPGWGCSPNGLVGRTPEGALLSCQNGRWTSGASLQQRECKQMGNWGGRDFREYRCPVGWYAAGLKFVGHQHEESAYVITCCH
;
A
#
# COMPACT_ATOMS: atom_id res chain seq x y z
N MET A 1 5.70 -36.63 21.54
CA MET A 1 4.43 -37.30 21.84
C MET A 1 3.53 -37.16 20.63
N ALA A 2 3.19 -38.27 19.96
CA ALA A 2 2.17 -38.31 18.91
C ALA A 2 0.96 -39.05 19.49
N THR A 3 -0.22 -38.43 19.49
CA THR A 3 -1.42 -39.02 20.10
C THR A 3 -2.22 -39.76 19.05
N GLN A 4 -2.24 -41.10 19.12
CA GLN A 4 -2.83 -41.95 18.07
C GLN A 4 -4.34 -42.22 18.27
N HIS A 5 -4.93 -41.84 19.42
CA HIS A 5 -6.28 -42.28 19.81
C HIS A 5 -7.21 -41.20 20.38
N GLY A 6 -7.01 -39.94 20.00
CA GLY A 6 -8.07 -38.93 20.11
C GLY A 6 -7.73 -37.69 20.92
N LYS A 7 -8.11 -36.55 20.33
CA LYS A 7 -8.21 -35.20 20.89
C LYS A 7 -6.91 -34.45 21.19
N GLY A 8 -5.73 -34.93 20.81
CA GLY A 8 -4.49 -34.13 20.86
C GLY A 8 -3.81 -34.07 22.24
N TRP A 9 -3.10 -32.99 22.54
CA TRP A 9 -2.31 -32.81 23.77
C TRP A 9 -2.98 -31.80 24.72
N LEU A 10 -3.08 -32.15 26.01
CA LEU A 10 -3.59 -31.31 27.08
C LEU A 10 -2.55 -31.19 28.20
N ASN A 11 -2.33 -29.98 28.68
CA ASN A 11 -1.68 -29.69 29.94
C ASN A 11 -2.75 -29.30 30.96
N GLU A 12 -3.04 -30.21 31.91
CA GLU A 12 -4.10 -30.03 32.91
C GLU A 12 -3.80 -28.87 33.86
N ALA A 13 -2.55 -28.74 34.33
CA ALA A 13 -2.15 -27.69 35.27
C ALA A 13 -2.35 -26.27 34.69
N HIS A 14 -2.17 -26.09 33.39
CA HIS A 14 -2.34 -24.81 32.71
C HIS A 14 -3.63 -24.69 31.89
N GLY A 15 -4.46 -25.74 31.87
CA GLY A 15 -5.69 -25.82 31.08
C GLY A 15 -5.50 -25.47 29.60
N GLY A 16 -4.35 -25.79 29.03
CA GLY A 16 -3.95 -25.42 27.67
C GLY A 16 -3.50 -26.63 26.87
N GLY A 17 -3.39 -26.47 25.56
CA GLY A 17 -2.99 -27.56 24.68
C GLY A 17 -3.58 -27.43 23.29
N PHE A 18 -3.48 -28.50 22.51
CA PHE A 18 -4.01 -28.58 21.16
C PHE A 18 -4.90 -29.80 21.01
N TYR A 19 -6.06 -29.63 20.37
CA TYR A 19 -7.00 -30.71 20.11
C TYR A 19 -7.60 -30.65 18.71
N MET A 20 -8.18 -31.76 18.28
CA MET A 20 -8.93 -31.89 17.04
C MET A 20 -10.26 -32.58 17.37
N ASN A 21 -11.38 -31.95 17.02
CA ASN A 21 -12.72 -32.53 17.06
C ASN A 21 -13.31 -32.75 15.65
N ASP A 22 -12.58 -32.36 14.61
CA ASP A 22 -12.79 -32.70 13.21
C ASP A 22 -11.43 -32.98 12.53
N ASN A 23 -11.48 -33.28 11.24
CA ASN A 23 -10.29 -33.62 10.45
C ASN A 23 -9.60 -32.40 9.82
N ASP A 24 -10.18 -31.21 9.96
CA ASP A 24 -9.76 -30.01 9.21
C ASP A 24 -8.89 -29.07 10.06
N TRP A 25 -9.13 -29.01 11.37
CA TRP A 25 -8.54 -27.97 12.22
C TRP A 25 -7.91 -28.50 13.50
N ILE A 26 -6.69 -28.01 13.76
CA ILE A 26 -6.08 -28.03 15.10
C ILE A 26 -6.57 -26.80 15.86
N ARG A 27 -7.03 -27.00 17.09
CA ARG A 27 -7.60 -25.96 17.95
C ARG A 27 -6.82 -25.85 19.25
N SER A 28 -6.72 -24.64 19.79
CA SER A 28 -6.21 -24.45 21.14
C SER A 28 -7.27 -24.81 22.16
N VAL A 29 -6.90 -25.56 23.19
CA VAL A 29 -7.79 -25.87 24.32
C VAL A 29 -8.19 -24.55 25.01
N ASN A 30 -9.48 -24.40 25.32
CA ASN A 30 -10.06 -23.21 25.94
C ASN A 30 -9.85 -21.89 25.17
N ASN A 31 -9.67 -21.97 23.83
CA ASN A 31 -9.42 -20.80 22.97
C ASN A 31 -8.20 -19.97 23.39
N LYS A 32 -7.19 -20.61 23.98
CA LYS A 32 -5.95 -19.91 24.34
C LYS A 32 -5.20 -19.44 23.09
N GLY A 33 -4.53 -18.30 23.20
CA GLY A 33 -3.65 -17.80 22.15
C GLY A 33 -2.39 -18.67 22.00
N ILE A 34 -1.73 -18.54 20.85
CA ILE A 34 -0.42 -19.14 20.58
C ILE A 34 0.61 -18.00 20.65
N TYR A 35 1.50 -18.06 21.64
CA TYR A 35 2.60 -17.12 21.77
C TYR A 35 3.92 -17.84 21.49
N THR A 36 4.74 -17.29 20.60
CA THR A 36 6.01 -17.88 20.20
C THR A 36 7.01 -16.78 19.88
N GLY A 37 8.29 -16.99 20.19
CA GLY A 37 9.37 -16.13 19.71
C GLY A 37 9.83 -16.47 18.29
N GLY A 38 9.32 -17.56 17.71
CA GLY A 38 9.67 -18.03 16.38
C GLY A 38 8.65 -17.66 15.30
N GLN A 39 8.84 -18.20 14.10
CA GLN A 39 7.93 -17.97 12.97
C GLN A 39 6.71 -18.89 13.04
N LEU A 40 5.54 -18.34 12.70
CA LEU A 40 4.35 -19.12 12.32
C LEU A 40 4.30 -19.20 10.78
N LYS A 41 4.32 -20.41 10.24
CA LYS A 41 4.25 -20.66 8.79
C LYS A 41 3.04 -21.54 8.48
N GLY A 42 2.14 -21.02 7.65
CA GLY A 42 0.96 -21.74 7.17
C GLY A 42 0.69 -21.40 5.71
N GLY A 43 -0.26 -22.11 5.07
CA GLY A 43 -0.68 -21.80 3.71
C GLY A 43 -1.37 -20.43 3.62
N THR A 44 -2.30 -20.17 4.55
CA THR A 44 -2.98 -18.88 4.72
C THR A 44 -3.12 -18.55 6.22
N VAL A 45 -3.25 -17.27 6.54
CA VAL A 45 -3.61 -16.79 7.89
C VAL A 45 -4.86 -15.95 7.75
N ARG A 46 -5.95 -16.39 8.41
CA ARG A 46 -7.21 -15.66 8.49
C ARG A 46 -7.45 -15.25 9.94
N ALA A 47 -7.74 -13.97 10.15
CA ALA A 47 -8.18 -13.44 11.44
C ALA A 47 -9.65 -13.05 11.34
N ASP A 48 -10.47 -13.44 12.32
CA ASP A 48 -11.85 -12.95 12.44
C ASP A 48 -11.89 -11.47 12.90
N GLY A 49 -10.79 -11.00 13.49
CA GLY A 49 -10.56 -9.60 13.84
C GLY A 49 -9.44 -8.95 13.02
N ARG A 50 -8.56 -8.20 13.70
CA ARG A 50 -7.44 -7.50 13.08
C ARG A 50 -6.20 -8.39 13.00
N LEU A 51 -5.46 -8.30 11.89
CA LEU A 51 -4.05 -8.73 11.83
C LEU A 51 -3.18 -7.52 12.21
N SER A 52 -2.37 -7.64 13.25
CA SER A 52 -1.49 -6.58 13.75
C SER A 52 -0.05 -7.07 13.89
N THR A 53 0.90 -6.17 13.61
CA THR A 53 2.34 -6.38 13.79
C THR A 53 2.90 -5.19 14.56
N ASP A 54 3.84 -5.41 15.47
CA ASP A 54 4.49 -4.31 16.21
C ASP A 54 5.55 -3.58 15.38
N GLU A 55 5.99 -4.17 14.26
CA GLU A 55 6.99 -3.59 13.35
C GLU A 55 6.38 -3.26 11.97
N PHE A 56 6.46 -4.18 11.00
CA PHE A 56 5.95 -3.96 9.64
C PHE A 56 5.22 -5.20 9.08
N LEU A 57 4.22 -4.97 8.22
CA LEU A 57 3.64 -6.01 7.38
C LEU A 57 4.43 -6.15 6.08
N HIS A 58 5.25 -7.18 5.98
CA HIS A 58 6.01 -7.49 4.77
C HIS A 58 5.16 -8.32 3.79
N LEU A 59 4.92 -7.78 2.58
CA LEU A 59 4.31 -8.53 1.47
C LEU A 59 5.43 -9.12 0.59
N GLY A 60 5.59 -10.44 0.65
CA GLY A 60 6.76 -11.15 0.12
C GLY A 60 7.05 -10.92 -1.37
N GLU A 61 8.34 -10.98 -1.71
CA GLU A 61 8.86 -10.63 -3.05
C GLU A 61 8.40 -11.54 -4.18
N LYS A 62 8.13 -12.83 -3.90
CA LYS A 62 7.74 -13.82 -4.93
C LYS A 62 6.45 -13.45 -5.66
N ASN A 63 5.60 -12.64 -5.04
CA ASN A 63 4.30 -12.24 -5.58
C ASN A 63 4.25 -10.74 -5.86
N ALA A 64 5.39 -10.13 -6.21
CA ALA A 64 5.41 -8.76 -6.68
C ALA A 64 4.54 -8.62 -7.96
N VAL A 65 3.78 -7.54 -8.03
CA VAL A 65 2.80 -7.27 -9.10
C VAL A 65 3.07 -5.90 -9.72
N GLN A 66 2.64 -5.69 -10.96
CA GLN A 66 2.82 -4.43 -11.67
C GLN A 66 1.49 -3.73 -11.92
N PRO A 67 1.46 -2.39 -12.04
CA PRO A 67 0.26 -1.65 -12.40
C PRO A 67 -0.36 -2.17 -13.72
N GLY A 68 -1.69 -2.25 -13.75
CA GLY A 68 -2.46 -2.70 -14.91
C GLY A 68 -2.54 -4.21 -15.09
N TRP A 69 -1.73 -5.01 -14.40
CA TRP A 69 -1.84 -6.47 -14.41
C TRP A 69 -3.18 -6.94 -13.84
N GLY A 70 -3.70 -8.05 -14.36
CA GLY A 70 -4.95 -8.64 -13.88
C GLY A 70 -4.84 -9.12 -12.44
N CYS A 71 -5.93 -9.02 -11.69
CA CYS A 71 -6.00 -9.47 -10.30
C CYS A 71 -7.41 -9.93 -9.91
N SER A 72 -7.49 -10.83 -8.94
CA SER A 72 -8.74 -11.30 -8.35
C SER A 72 -8.46 -11.92 -6.97
N PRO A 73 -9.36 -11.77 -5.98
CA PRO A 73 -10.55 -10.90 -6.01
C PRO A 73 -10.17 -9.41 -5.92
N ASN A 74 -11.13 -8.53 -6.16
CA ASN A 74 -10.99 -7.11 -5.81
C ASN A 74 -10.73 -6.96 -4.30
N GLY A 75 -9.94 -5.94 -3.92
CA GLY A 75 -9.61 -5.64 -2.54
C GLY A 75 -8.28 -6.23 -2.05
N LEU A 76 -7.57 -7.00 -2.86
CA LEU A 76 -6.21 -7.43 -2.52
C LEU A 76 -5.26 -6.22 -2.42
N VAL A 77 -4.28 -6.33 -1.51
CA VAL A 77 -3.17 -5.39 -1.37
C VAL A 77 -1.89 -6.11 -1.75
N GLY A 78 -1.09 -5.49 -2.62
CA GLY A 78 0.17 -6.01 -3.12
C GLY A 78 1.22 -4.91 -3.23
N ARG A 79 2.37 -5.24 -3.83
CA ARG A 79 3.44 -4.27 -4.09
C ARG A 79 4.19 -4.56 -5.38
N THR A 80 4.82 -3.54 -5.95
CA THR A 80 5.83 -3.73 -7.01
C THR A 80 7.12 -4.31 -6.44
N PRO A 81 8.06 -4.82 -7.27
CA PRO A 81 9.37 -5.28 -6.80
C PRO A 81 10.14 -4.18 -6.05
N GLU A 82 9.96 -2.92 -6.45
CA GLU A 82 10.56 -1.73 -5.83
C GLU A 82 9.85 -1.31 -4.54
N GLY A 83 8.70 -1.93 -4.23
CA GLY A 83 7.95 -1.74 -2.99
C GLY A 83 6.82 -0.71 -3.05
N ALA A 84 6.44 -0.22 -4.24
CA ALA A 84 5.28 0.64 -4.36
C ALA A 84 3.99 -0.13 -4.06
N LEU A 85 3.14 0.40 -3.17
CA LEU A 85 1.90 -0.25 -2.75
C LEU A 85 0.85 -0.23 -3.88
N LEU A 86 0.23 -1.38 -4.13
CA LEU A 86 -0.81 -1.55 -5.14
C LEU A 86 -2.07 -2.16 -4.51
N SER A 87 -3.23 -1.80 -5.06
CA SER A 87 -4.53 -2.35 -4.68
C SER A 87 -5.22 -2.94 -5.90
N CYS A 88 -5.80 -4.13 -5.74
CA CYS A 88 -6.61 -4.75 -6.78
C CYS A 88 -7.99 -4.09 -6.83
N GLN A 89 -8.26 -3.36 -7.91
CA GLN A 89 -9.51 -2.64 -8.13
C GLN A 89 -10.03 -2.96 -9.54
N ASN A 90 -11.31 -3.32 -9.65
CA ASN A 90 -11.96 -3.65 -10.92
C ASN A 90 -11.16 -4.66 -11.77
N GLY A 91 -10.59 -5.68 -11.12
CA GLY A 91 -9.84 -6.76 -11.76
C GLY A 91 -8.42 -6.37 -12.22
N ARG A 92 -7.91 -5.18 -11.83
CA ARG A 92 -6.54 -4.75 -12.15
C ARG A 92 -5.80 -4.21 -10.94
N TRP A 93 -4.49 -4.44 -10.91
CA TRP A 93 -3.60 -3.80 -9.95
C TRP A 93 -3.47 -2.32 -10.26
N THR A 94 -3.79 -1.49 -9.27
CA THR A 94 -3.77 -0.03 -9.37
C THR A 94 -2.87 0.53 -8.29
N SER A 95 -2.06 1.53 -8.61
CA SER A 95 -1.36 2.31 -7.59
C SER A 95 -2.32 3.32 -6.98
N GLY A 96 -1.98 3.82 -5.79
CA GLY A 96 -2.61 5.04 -5.29
C GLY A 96 -2.54 6.16 -6.34
N ALA A 97 -3.55 7.03 -6.36
CA ALA A 97 -3.62 8.11 -7.34
C ALA A 97 -2.38 9.00 -7.25
N SER A 98 -1.51 8.92 -8.26
CA SER A 98 -0.49 9.94 -8.49
C SER A 98 -1.13 11.07 -9.28
N LEU A 99 -1.04 12.31 -8.80
CA LEU A 99 -1.29 13.48 -9.63
C LEU A 99 -0.23 13.49 -10.73
N GLN A 100 -0.55 12.91 -11.89
CA GLN A 100 0.26 13.13 -13.07
C GLN A 100 -0.09 14.51 -13.61
N GLN A 101 0.83 15.45 -13.42
CA GLN A 101 0.89 16.70 -14.19
C GLN A 101 1.15 16.33 -15.65
N ARG A 102 0.09 16.05 -16.40
CA ARG A 102 0.14 15.80 -17.83
C ARG A 102 0.01 17.12 -18.58
N GLU A 103 0.61 17.15 -19.77
CA GLU A 103 0.44 18.22 -20.76
C GLU A 103 0.57 19.62 -20.15
N CYS A 104 1.70 19.87 -19.49
CA CYS A 104 1.96 21.13 -18.80
C CYS A 104 2.76 22.10 -19.67
N LYS A 105 2.45 23.39 -19.56
CA LYS A 105 3.21 24.48 -20.16
C LYS A 105 3.51 25.55 -19.11
N GLN A 106 4.70 26.10 -19.18
CA GLN A 106 5.08 27.27 -18.39
C GLN A 106 4.87 28.55 -19.20
N MET A 107 4.31 29.56 -18.54
CA MET A 107 4.16 30.91 -19.06
C MET A 107 4.43 31.93 -17.96
N GLY A 108 4.95 33.09 -18.31
CA GLY A 108 5.35 34.09 -17.33
C GLY A 108 6.34 35.09 -17.91
N ASN A 109 6.78 36.01 -17.06
CA ASN A 109 7.72 37.07 -17.41
C ASN A 109 9.17 36.56 -17.43
N TRP A 110 9.46 35.59 -18.31
CA TRP A 110 10.76 34.92 -18.40
C TRP A 110 11.97 35.86 -18.45
N GLY A 111 11.84 36.98 -19.17
CA GLY A 111 12.92 37.95 -19.38
C GLY A 111 12.94 39.13 -18.40
N GLY A 112 12.05 39.18 -17.40
CA GLY A 112 11.81 40.40 -16.63
C GLY A 112 11.14 41.49 -17.48
N ARG A 113 10.77 42.62 -16.85
CA ARG A 113 10.12 43.78 -17.51
C ARG A 113 8.86 43.48 -18.32
N ASP A 114 8.17 42.41 -17.95
CA ASP A 114 6.86 42.08 -18.48
C ASP A 114 5.84 42.04 -17.35
N PHE A 115 4.99 43.06 -17.34
CA PHE A 115 3.96 43.30 -16.32
C PHE A 115 2.58 42.79 -16.75
N ARG A 116 2.51 41.99 -17.83
CA ARG A 116 1.26 41.36 -18.24
C ARG A 116 0.77 40.39 -17.17
N GLU A 117 -0.54 40.31 -17.03
CA GLU A 117 -1.14 39.29 -16.18
C GLU A 117 -1.10 37.93 -16.88
N TYR A 118 -0.39 36.98 -16.27
CA TYR A 118 -0.32 35.61 -16.74
C TYR A 118 -1.36 34.75 -16.00
N ARG A 119 -2.27 34.13 -16.74
CA ARG A 119 -3.28 33.19 -16.23
C ARG A 119 -3.30 31.93 -17.09
N CYS A 120 -3.60 30.80 -16.47
CA CYS A 120 -3.78 29.56 -17.24
C CYS A 120 -4.95 29.69 -18.22
N PRO A 121 -4.85 29.09 -19.43
CA PRO A 121 -5.95 29.07 -20.38
C PRO A 121 -7.22 28.45 -19.79
N VAL A 122 -8.37 28.75 -20.38
CA VAL A 122 -9.63 28.11 -20.00
C VAL A 122 -9.50 26.59 -20.18
N GLY A 123 -9.91 25.83 -19.15
CA GLY A 123 -9.79 24.37 -19.12
C GLY A 123 -8.47 23.85 -18.55
N TRP A 124 -7.51 24.73 -18.25
CA TRP A 124 -6.24 24.38 -17.61
C TRP A 124 -6.25 24.82 -16.14
N TYR A 125 -5.55 24.07 -15.28
CA TYR A 125 -5.38 24.44 -13.88
C TYR A 125 -3.95 24.94 -13.60
N ALA A 126 -3.82 25.87 -12.65
CA ALA A 126 -2.52 26.33 -12.17
C ALA A 126 -1.91 25.25 -11.27
N ALA A 127 -0.87 24.59 -11.78
CA ALA A 127 -0.21 23.47 -11.13
C ALA A 127 1.00 23.91 -10.28
N GLY A 128 1.47 25.14 -10.46
CA GLY A 128 2.51 25.72 -9.62
C GLY A 128 2.95 27.11 -10.05
N LEU A 129 3.63 27.82 -9.15
CA LEU A 129 4.33 29.08 -9.39
C LEU A 129 5.82 28.87 -9.10
N LYS A 130 6.69 29.34 -9.98
CA LYS A 130 8.14 29.23 -9.82
C LYS A 130 8.80 30.59 -10.06
N PHE A 131 9.65 31.01 -9.11
CA PHE A 131 10.60 32.09 -9.34
C PHE A 131 11.74 31.58 -10.22
N VAL A 132 12.03 32.28 -11.32
CA VAL A 132 13.06 31.88 -12.29
C VAL A 132 14.31 32.76 -12.25
N GLY A 133 14.38 33.70 -11.30
CA GLY A 133 15.55 34.51 -11.02
C GLY A 133 15.31 36.01 -11.22
N HIS A 134 16.39 36.78 -11.15
CA HIS A 134 16.37 38.19 -11.51
C HIS A 134 16.86 38.36 -12.95
N GLN A 135 16.08 39.06 -13.77
CA GLN A 135 16.45 39.45 -15.13
C GLN A 135 16.36 40.96 -15.23
N HIS A 136 17.46 41.60 -15.63
CA HIS A 136 17.55 43.07 -15.69
C HIS A 136 17.13 43.78 -14.39
N GLU A 137 17.62 43.28 -13.24
CA GLU A 137 17.31 43.81 -11.90
C GLU A 137 15.84 43.65 -11.46
N GLU A 138 15.02 42.90 -12.21
CA GLU A 138 13.64 42.62 -11.87
C GLU A 138 13.40 41.13 -11.62
N SER A 139 12.44 40.83 -10.74
CA SER A 139 12.04 39.45 -10.43
C SER A 139 11.23 38.81 -11.57
N ALA A 140 11.69 37.67 -12.05
CA ALA A 140 11.03 36.87 -13.07
C ALA A 140 10.34 35.63 -12.45
N TYR A 141 9.10 35.38 -12.85
CA TYR A 141 8.24 34.32 -12.37
C TYR A 141 7.55 33.61 -13.53
N VAL A 142 7.25 32.32 -13.33
CA VAL A 142 6.46 31.53 -14.27
C VAL A 142 5.39 30.75 -13.53
N ILE A 143 4.22 30.63 -14.14
CA ILE A 143 3.18 29.71 -13.74
C ILE A 143 3.24 28.47 -14.63
N THR A 144 3.17 27.30 -14.00
CA THR A 144 2.96 26.03 -14.67
C THR A 144 1.46 25.79 -14.76
N CYS A 145 0.95 25.71 -15.98
CA CYS A 145 -0.43 25.34 -16.26
C CYS A 145 -0.44 23.92 -16.82
N CYS A 146 -1.36 23.08 -16.37
CA CYS A 146 -1.54 21.71 -16.88
C CYS A 146 -3.02 21.49 -17.24
N HIS A 147 -3.31 20.45 -18.03
CA HIS A 147 -4.68 19.99 -18.29
C HIS A 147 -4.75 18.46 -18.34
#